data_AF-A0A7C8Z896-F1
#
_entry.id   AF-A0A7C8Z896-F1
#
_cell.length_a   1.000
_cell.length_b   1.000
_cell.length_c   1.000
_cell.angle_alpha   90.00
_cell.angle_beta   90.00
_cell.angle_gamma   90.00
#
_symmetry.space_group_name_H-M   'P 1'
#
loop_
_entity.id
_entity.type
_entity.pdbx_description
1 polymer ?
#
loop_
_entity_poly.entity_id
_entity_poly.type
_entity_poly.pdbx_seq_one_letter_code
_entity_poly.pdbx_strand_id
1 'polypeptide(L)'
;YEYPKKSAPSFYQVTNHSKERPDVWVESPEKSVILAITSDIRTISSEVFAAPYSLRFPRIDRVRYDKPWHECLDVQSFMELVHSSNGTTQRAGPDDGRLASEKPKRAKAVKGEGRKKLALAVPSHFA
;
A
#
# COMPACT_ATOMS: atom_id res chain seq x y z
N TYR A 1 -1.81 -20.35 -29.89
CA TYR A 1 -0.36 -20.50 -29.61
C TYR A 1 -0.26 -20.82 -28.13
N GLU A 2 0.23 -22.00 -27.75
CA GLU A 2 0.34 -22.40 -26.34
C GLU A 2 1.81 -22.26 -25.93
N TYR A 3 2.08 -21.46 -24.90
CA TYR A 3 3.45 -21.27 -24.41
C TYR A 3 3.87 -22.50 -23.60
N PRO A 4 5.07 -23.08 -23.85
CA PRO A 4 5.57 -24.20 -23.07
C PRO A 4 5.66 -23.81 -21.60
N LYS A 5 5.04 -24.62 -20.73
CA LYS A 5 5.00 -24.42 -19.28
C LYS A 5 6.38 -24.64 -18.65
N LYS A 6 7.27 -23.65 -18.76
CA LYS A 6 8.60 -23.65 -18.14
C LYS A 6 8.50 -23.52 -16.61
N SER A 7 9.42 -24.18 -15.90
CA SER A 7 9.63 -23.97 -14.46
C SER A 7 10.16 -22.56 -14.20
N ALA A 8 9.96 -22.06 -12.98
CA ALA A 8 10.53 -20.78 -12.58
C ALA A 8 12.07 -20.84 -12.66
N PRO A 9 12.74 -19.84 -13.26
CA PRO A 9 14.18 -19.65 -13.12
C PRO A 9 14.61 -19.54 -11.65
N SER A 10 15.86 -19.91 -11.33
CA SER A 10 16.36 -19.97 -9.95
C SER A 10 16.38 -18.63 -9.21
N PHE A 11 16.37 -17.51 -9.94
CA PHE A 11 16.32 -16.16 -9.37
C PHE A 11 14.90 -15.68 -9.05
N TYR A 12 13.86 -16.45 -9.37
CA TYR A 12 12.50 -16.21 -8.88
C TYR A 12 12.21 -17.13 -7.69
N GLN A 13 11.94 -16.53 -6.53
CA GLN A 13 11.40 -17.27 -5.39
C GLN A 13 9.88 -17.37 -5.52
N VAL A 14 9.38 -18.59 -5.65
CA VAL A 14 7.95 -18.90 -5.83
C VAL A 14 7.51 -19.98 -4.86
N THR A 15 6.24 -20.01 -4.53
CA THR A 15 5.60 -21.05 -3.68
C THR A 15 5.13 -22.28 -4.46
N ASN A 16 5.19 -22.23 -5.80
CA ASN A 16 4.60 -23.19 -6.73
C ASN A 16 3.05 -23.22 -6.71
N HIS A 17 2.42 -22.20 -6.13
CA HIS A 17 0.98 -22.07 -6.15
C HIS A 17 0.50 -21.73 -7.59
N SER A 18 -0.57 -22.38 -8.06
CA SER A 18 -1.01 -22.23 -9.46
C SER A 18 -1.40 -20.80 -9.83
N LYS A 19 -1.96 -20.05 -8.87
CA LYS A 19 -2.41 -18.65 -9.06
C LYS A 19 -1.29 -17.61 -9.19
N GLU A 20 -0.05 -17.91 -8.76
CA GLU A 20 1.08 -16.97 -8.95
C GLU A 20 1.89 -17.28 -10.22
N ARG A 21 1.60 -18.41 -10.89
CA ARG A 21 2.38 -18.85 -12.05
C ARG A 21 2.02 -18.01 -13.30
N PRO A 22 2.98 -17.30 -13.91
CA PRO A 22 2.77 -16.62 -15.17
C PRO A 22 2.84 -17.59 -16.36
N ASP A 23 2.33 -17.16 -17.51
CA ASP A 23 2.50 -17.88 -18.78
C ASP A 23 3.96 -17.83 -19.28
N VAL A 24 4.65 -16.72 -19.00
CA VAL A 24 6.03 -16.46 -19.46
C VAL A 24 6.84 -15.83 -18.33
N TRP A 25 8.06 -16.35 -18.12
CA TRP A 25 9.05 -15.76 -17.22
C TRP A 25 9.96 -14.82 -17.99
N VAL A 26 10.33 -13.69 -17.39
CA VAL A 26 11.42 -12.86 -17.92
C VAL A 26 12.73 -13.61 -17.72
N GLU A 27 13.57 -13.65 -18.75
CA GLU A 27 14.77 -14.50 -18.80
C GLU A 27 15.84 -14.14 -17.77
N SER A 28 15.87 -12.87 -17.34
CA SER A 28 16.78 -12.38 -16.32
C SER A 28 16.28 -11.05 -15.72
N PRO A 29 16.63 -10.72 -14.46
CA PRO A 29 16.16 -9.51 -13.80
C PRO A 29 16.50 -8.21 -14.55
N GLU A 30 17.67 -8.15 -15.19
CA GLU A 30 18.14 -6.98 -15.95
C GLU A 30 17.36 -6.70 -17.23
N LYS A 31 16.58 -7.68 -17.71
CA LYS A 31 15.63 -7.50 -18.82
C LYS A 31 14.23 -7.07 -18.35
N SER A 32 14.04 -6.88 -17.05
CA SER A 32 12.77 -6.44 -16.45
C SER A 32 12.72 -4.92 -16.26
N VAL A 33 11.59 -4.42 -15.79
CA VAL A 33 11.36 -3.00 -15.44
C VAL A 33 10.75 -2.89 -14.05
N ILE A 34 11.00 -1.77 -13.37
CA ILE A 34 10.35 -1.46 -12.10
C ILE A 34 9.00 -0.79 -12.37
N LEU A 35 7.96 -1.22 -11.67
CA LEU A 35 6.65 -0.57 -11.67
C LEU A 35 6.42 0.17 -10.34
N ALA A 36 5.96 1.41 -10.42
CA ALA A 36 5.35 2.07 -9.28
C ALA A 36 3.91 1.59 -9.15
N ILE A 37 3.55 1.09 -7.97
CA ILE A 37 2.22 0.57 -7.67
C ILE A 37 1.58 1.42 -6.57
N THR A 38 0.34 1.83 -6.80
CA THR A 38 -0.53 2.35 -5.75
C THR A 38 -1.40 1.22 -5.23
N SER A 39 -1.40 1.01 -3.92
CA SER A 39 -2.18 -0.04 -3.27
C SER A 39 -2.54 0.38 -1.86
N ASP A 40 -3.59 -0.23 -1.31
CA ASP A 40 -3.75 -0.31 0.14
C ASP A 40 -2.77 -1.36 0.67
N ILE A 41 -1.86 -0.93 1.56
CA ILE A 41 -0.76 -1.74 2.08
C ILE A 41 -1.09 -2.41 3.43
N ARG A 42 -2.34 -2.28 3.90
CA ARG A 42 -2.79 -3.01 5.09
C ARG A 42 -2.46 -4.49 4.98
N THR A 43 -1.98 -5.08 6.07
CA THR A 43 -1.47 -6.46 6.18
C THR A 43 -2.49 -7.50 5.70
N ILE A 44 -2.44 -7.91 4.44
CA ILE A 44 -3.09 -9.14 3.96
C ILE A 44 -2.00 -10.20 3.88
N SER A 45 -2.03 -11.18 4.79
CA SER A 45 -1.10 -12.31 4.75
C SER A 45 -1.15 -12.96 3.37
N SER A 46 0.01 -13.23 2.79
CA SER A 46 0.08 -13.94 1.52
C SER A 46 -0.18 -15.43 1.74
N GLU A 47 -1.10 -16.00 0.95
CA GLU A 47 -1.31 -17.45 0.85
C GLU A 47 -0.74 -18.02 -0.45
N VAL A 48 -0.40 -17.15 -1.40
CA VAL A 48 -0.15 -17.49 -2.81
C VAL A 48 1.25 -17.08 -3.27
N PHE A 49 1.81 -15.99 -2.73
CA PHE A 49 3.09 -15.43 -3.15
C PHE A 49 4.16 -15.63 -2.08
N ALA A 50 5.43 -15.69 -2.49
CA ALA A 50 6.56 -15.87 -1.58
C ALA A 50 6.78 -14.70 -0.59
N ALA A 51 6.34 -13.48 -0.94
CA ALA A 51 6.36 -12.35 -0.02
C ALA A 51 5.36 -12.57 1.13
N PRO A 52 5.65 -12.14 2.38
CA PRO A 52 4.82 -12.43 3.55
C PRO A 52 3.45 -11.74 3.52
N TYR A 53 3.33 -10.62 2.78
CA TYR A 53 2.08 -9.89 2.60
C TYR A 53 1.79 -9.65 1.12
N SER A 54 0.50 -9.53 0.81
CA SER A 54 -0.02 -9.18 -0.51
C SER A 54 -0.59 -7.76 -0.53
N LEU A 55 -0.73 -7.20 -1.73
CA LEU A 55 -1.25 -5.85 -1.96
C LEU A 55 -2.77 -5.88 -2.18
N ARG A 56 -3.51 -4.98 -1.52
CA ARG A 56 -4.96 -4.83 -1.71
C ARG A 56 -5.28 -3.73 -2.71
N PHE A 57 -6.04 -4.09 -3.75
CA PHE A 57 -6.40 -3.19 -4.86
C PHE A 57 -5.18 -2.57 -5.58
N PRO A 58 -4.19 -3.38 -5.99
CA PRO A 58 -2.99 -2.87 -6.65
C PRO A 58 -3.34 -2.23 -8.00
N ARG A 59 -2.76 -1.06 -8.26
CA ARG A 59 -2.85 -0.34 -9.53
C ARG A 59 -1.47 0.11 -9.96
N ILE A 60 -1.13 -0.14 -11.23
CA ILE A 60 0.08 0.41 -11.82
C ILE A 60 -0.11 1.91 -11.96
N ASP A 61 0.77 2.68 -11.34
CA ASP A 61 0.84 4.14 -11.49
C ASP A 61 1.68 4.51 -12.71
N ARG A 62 2.89 3.94 -12.82
CA ARG A 62 3.82 4.17 -13.93
C ARG A 62 4.93 3.12 -13.99
N VAL A 63 5.58 3.04 -15.14
CA VAL A 63 6.88 2.36 -15.30
C VAL A 63 7.99 3.31 -14.84
N ARG A 64 8.95 2.81 -14.05
CA ARG A 64 10.08 3.58 -13.47
C ARG A 64 11.36 3.34 -14.27
N TYR A 65 11.43 3.87 -15.48
CA TYR A 65 12.67 3.80 -16.29
C TYR A 65 13.82 4.62 -15.70
N ASP A 66 13.52 5.50 -14.75
CA ASP A 66 14.49 6.26 -13.96
C ASP A 66 15.24 5.39 -12.92
N LYS A 67 14.80 4.15 -12.70
CA LYS A 67 15.42 3.22 -11.75
C LYS A 67 15.95 1.96 -12.45
N PRO A 68 17.19 1.52 -12.14
CA PRO A 68 17.68 0.23 -12.59
C PRO A 68 16.94 -0.91 -11.86
N TRP A 69 16.88 -2.10 -12.47
CA TRP A 69 16.11 -3.24 -11.96
C TRP A 69 16.44 -3.65 -10.52
N HIS A 70 17.69 -3.46 -10.09
CA HIS A 70 18.19 -3.86 -8.76
C HIS A 70 17.86 -2.84 -7.66
N GLU A 71 17.21 -1.72 -7.97
CA GLU A 71 16.69 -0.74 -7.00
C GLU A 71 15.19 -0.92 -6.72
N CYS A 72 14.67 -2.13 -6.96
CA CYS A 72 13.30 -2.48 -6.57
C CYS A 72 13.16 -2.51 -5.04
N LEU A 73 11.93 -2.41 -4.56
CA LEU A 73 11.64 -2.51 -3.13
C LEU A 73 12.01 -3.92 -2.62
N ASP A 74 12.88 -4.02 -1.63
CA ASP A 74 13.23 -5.29 -1.00
C ASP A 74 12.18 -5.74 0.02
N VAL A 75 12.22 -7.02 0.37
CA VAL A 75 11.22 -7.65 1.26
C VAL A 75 11.24 -7.04 2.67
N GLN A 76 12.41 -6.67 3.20
CA GLN A 76 12.52 -6.11 4.55
C GLN A 76 11.96 -4.69 4.58
N SER A 77 12.36 -3.84 3.64
CA SER A 77 11.78 -2.50 3.47
C SER A 77 10.27 -2.55 3.26
N PHE A 78 9.77 -3.55 2.52
CA PHE A 78 8.33 -3.76 2.37
C PHE A 78 7.65 -4.10 3.71
N MET A 79 8.23 -5.00 4.51
CA MET A 79 7.70 -5.34 5.83
C MET A 79 7.68 -4.12 6.77
N GLU A 80 8.75 -3.33 6.78
CA GLU A 80 8.83 -2.09 7.56
C GLU A 80 7.75 -1.08 7.13
N LEU A 81 7.51 -0.94 5.82
CA LEU A 81 6.46 -0.07 5.29
C LEU A 81 5.06 -0.54 5.73
N VAL A 82 4.82 -1.85 5.70
CA VAL A 82 3.56 -2.45 6.15
C VAL A 82 3.34 -2.19 7.65
N HIS A 83 4.36 -2.41 8.49
CA HIS A 83 4.27 -2.26 9.95
C HIS A 83 4.23 -0.80 10.42
N SER A 84 4.86 0.11 9.69
CA SER A 84 4.84 1.56 10.00
C SER A 84 3.54 2.24 9.55
N SER A 85 2.84 1.69 8.57
CA SER A 85 1.57 2.24 8.12
C SER A 85 0.44 1.78 9.05
N ASN A 86 -0.09 2.68 9.87
CA ASN A 86 -1.32 2.44 10.65
C ASN A 86 -2.58 2.44 9.76
N GLY A 87 -2.48 1.93 8.52
CA GLY A 87 -3.56 1.92 7.54
C GLY A 87 -3.66 3.17 6.65
N THR A 88 -2.62 4.01 6.58
CA THR A 88 -2.57 5.15 5.64
C THR A 88 -1.18 5.32 5.05
N THR A 89 -0.95 4.81 3.85
CA THR A 89 0.28 5.10 3.09
C THR A 89 0.20 6.53 2.57
N GLN A 90 0.88 7.47 3.21
CA GLN A 90 1.13 8.77 2.58
C GLN A 90 2.17 8.57 1.47
N ARG A 91 2.00 9.30 0.36
CA ARG A 91 2.96 9.28 -0.75
C ARG A 91 4.31 9.79 -0.24
N ALA A 92 5.26 8.88 0.00
CA ALA A 92 6.66 9.25 0.10
C ALA A 92 7.17 9.51 -1.33
N GLY A 93 7.05 10.76 -1.78
CA GLY A 93 7.75 11.22 -2.99
C GLY A 93 9.22 11.50 -2.67
N PRO A 94 10.15 11.31 -3.62
CA PRO A 94 11.48 11.90 -3.52
C PRO A 94 11.38 13.42 -3.66
N ASP A 95 12.23 14.14 -2.94
CA ASP A 95 12.39 15.60 -2.85
C ASP A 95 11.75 16.42 -3.98
N ASP A 96 10.77 17.24 -3.62
CA ASP A 96 10.51 18.51 -4.28
C ASP A 96 10.32 19.57 -3.19
N GLY A 97 11.28 20.49 -3.10
CA GLY A 97 11.49 21.41 -1.98
C GLY A 97 10.39 22.45 -1.81
N ARG A 98 9.24 22.07 -1.25
CA ARG A 98 8.18 23.01 -0.88
C ARG A 98 8.25 23.32 0.61
N LEU A 99 8.86 24.46 0.92
CA LEU A 99 8.83 25.16 2.22
C LEU A 99 7.43 25.10 2.83
N ALA A 100 7.24 24.27 3.86
CA ALA A 100 6.08 24.31 4.73
C ALA A 100 6.33 25.40 5.78
N SER A 101 5.89 26.62 5.48
CA SER A 101 5.87 27.71 6.45
C SER A 101 4.89 27.37 7.58
N GLU A 102 5.41 27.24 8.80
CA GLU A 102 4.66 27.17 10.05
C GLU A 102 3.70 28.37 10.20
N LYS A 103 2.41 28.12 10.47
CA LYS A 103 1.52 29.13 11.07
C LYS A 103 0.62 28.49 12.14
N PRO A 104 0.61 29.01 13.38
CA PRO A 104 -0.11 28.39 14.50
C PRO A 104 -1.58 28.84 14.62
N LYS A 105 -2.40 27.88 15.08
CA LYS A 105 -3.58 27.91 15.98
C LYS A 105 -4.54 29.11 15.95
N ARG A 106 -5.83 28.83 15.72
CA ARG A 106 -6.94 29.62 16.29
C ARG A 106 -7.99 28.71 16.93
N ALA A 107 -7.92 28.58 18.25
CA ALA A 107 -9.03 28.09 19.08
C ALA A 107 -10.11 29.19 19.15
N LYS A 108 -11.38 28.83 18.96
CA LYS A 108 -12.51 29.72 19.30
C LYS A 108 -13.13 29.25 20.62
N ALA A 109 -12.99 30.09 21.64
CA ALA A 109 -13.79 30.03 22.85
C ALA A 109 -15.20 30.56 22.54
N VAL A 110 -16.24 29.87 23.04
CA VAL A 110 -17.58 30.44 23.20
C VAL A 110 -18.00 30.18 24.64
N LYS A 111 -18.05 31.26 25.42
CA LYS A 111 -18.59 31.31 26.78
C LYS A 111 -19.96 31.99 26.68
N GLY A 112 -21.01 31.33 27.16
CA GLY A 112 -22.35 31.89 27.25
C GLY A 112 -23.25 30.98 28.10
N GLU A 113 -23.38 31.33 29.37
CA GLU A 113 -24.25 30.69 30.37
C GLU A 113 -25.73 30.72 29.99
N GLY A 114 -26.44 29.64 30.32
CA GLY A 114 -27.89 29.58 30.25
C GLY A 114 -28.45 28.31 30.90
N ARG A 115 -28.43 28.24 32.24
CA ARG A 115 -29.14 27.21 33.01
C ARG A 115 -30.64 27.26 32.72
N LYS A 116 -31.26 26.18 32.20
CA LYS A 116 -32.55 25.63 32.71
C LYS A 116 -32.79 24.18 32.22
N LYS A 117 -32.87 23.28 33.21
CA LYS A 117 -33.76 22.11 33.38
C LYS A 117 -33.75 20.92 32.40
N LEU A 118 -33.44 19.79 33.03
CA LEU A 118 -33.75 18.38 32.73
C LEU A 118 -35.09 18.14 32.00
N ALA A 119 -35.04 17.34 30.94
CA ALA A 119 -36.09 16.39 30.58
C ALA A 119 -35.45 15.22 29.82
N LEU A 120 -35.49 14.04 30.44
CA LEU A 120 -35.14 12.75 29.86
C LEU A 120 -36.28 12.38 28.91
N ALA A 121 -36.01 12.23 27.62
CA ALA A 121 -37.00 11.69 26.67
C ALA A 121 -36.29 10.78 25.67
N VAL A 122 -36.54 9.48 25.83
CA VAL A 122 -36.12 8.41 24.92
C VAL A 122 -37.23 8.22 23.88
N PRO A 123 -36.96 8.30 22.56
CA PRO A 123 -37.95 7.90 21.57
C PRO A 123 -37.97 6.37 21.43
N SER A 124 -39.11 5.78 21.74
CA SER A 124 -39.44 4.38 21.43
C SER A 124 -39.86 4.23 19.96
N HIS A 125 -39.71 2.99 19.47
CA HIS A 125 -40.18 2.43 18.20
C HIS A 125 -39.15 2.41 17.05
N PHE A 126 -38.41 1.30 17.03
CA PHE A 126 -38.13 0.60 15.78
C PHE A 126 -39.41 -0.13 15.35
N ALA A 127 -39.68 -0.04 14.05
CA ALA A 127 -40.72 -0.78 13.33
C ALA A 127 -40.41 -2.28 13.25
#